data_AF-A0A6L2R5M8-F1
#
_entry.id   AF-A0A6L2R5M8-F1
#
_cell.length_a   1.000
_cell.length_b   1.000
_cell.length_c   1.000
_cell.angle_alpha   90.00
_cell.angle_beta   90.00
_cell.angle_gamma   90.00
#
_symmetry.space_group_name_H-M   'P 1'
#
loop_
_entity.id
_entity.type
_entity.pdbx_description
1 polymer ?
#
loop_
_entity_poly.entity_id
_entity_poly.type
_entity_poly.pdbx_seq_one_letter_code
_entity_poly.pdbx_strand_id
1 'polypeptide(L)'
;MTEKIEWYKEVLELEPNSKIFFPLARLLSEVQRIDEALDILEQGLERHPEFLEARLFFIELLYKTERRTVCTAQIAKLSKMFAAYAGFWQAWGASLNIAGDAPDTAFALRFLSAWFTNSTISIHDVLDRGLASLLDEKQAQNSQQSVVKHSDMPPFAEPMSNPTESEPVEEQFSLRTRSMADVLAEQGDIQGALDIYHELLAGASNFGESEDLQHRITTLSVLLANAPAADLSESLTAQPESSSGKDKLISMLEALAERVEARAQS
;
A
#
# COMPACT_ATOMS: atom_id res chain seq x y z
N MET A 1 1.62 53.53 10.55
CA MET A 1 1.24 52.17 11.02
C MET A 1 0.21 52.24 12.13
N THR A 2 0.39 53.11 13.12
CA THR A 2 -0.55 53.36 14.22
C THR A 2 -1.93 53.86 13.77
N GLU A 3 -2.01 54.80 12.84
CA GLU A 3 -3.30 55.28 12.31
C GLU A 3 -4.16 54.17 11.68
N LYS A 4 -3.53 53.19 11.02
CA LYS A 4 -4.23 52.04 10.46
C LYS A 4 -4.77 51.11 11.55
N ILE A 5 -4.02 50.93 12.65
CA ILE A 5 -4.46 50.12 13.79
C ILE A 5 -5.69 50.75 14.44
N GLU A 6 -5.66 52.06 14.69
CA GLU A 6 -6.81 52.76 15.28
C GLU A 6 -8.03 52.74 14.35
N TRP A 7 -7.84 52.97 13.04
CA TRP A 7 -8.92 52.83 12.07
C TRP A 7 -9.55 51.42 12.10
N TYR A 8 -8.73 50.37 12.12
CA TYR A 8 -9.22 49.00 12.21
C TYR A 8 -9.92 48.69 13.54
N LYS A 9 -9.47 49.28 14.66
CA LYS A 9 -10.14 49.15 15.96
C LYS A 9 -11.52 49.81 15.93
N GLU A 10 -11.61 51.04 15.46
CA GLU A 10 -12.89 51.75 15.30
C GLU A 10 -13.86 50.98 14.41
N VAL A 11 -13.38 50.47 13.28
CA VAL A 11 -14.22 49.67 12.36
C VAL A 11 -14.67 48.36 13.01
N LEU A 12 -13.82 47.71 13.81
CA LEU A 12 -14.20 46.49 14.52
C LEU A 12 -15.20 46.76 15.66
N GLU A 13 -15.15 47.94 16.28
CA GLU A 13 -16.15 48.39 17.26
C GLU A 13 -17.51 48.64 16.59
N LEU A 14 -17.51 49.24 15.39
CA LEU A 14 -18.72 49.47 14.60
C LEU A 14 -19.30 48.17 14.03
N GLU A 15 -18.43 47.26 13.57
CA GLU A 15 -18.80 45.97 12.99
C GLU A 15 -18.11 44.79 13.69
N PRO A 16 -18.65 44.34 14.85
CA PRO A 16 -18.09 43.26 15.64
C PRO A 16 -17.95 41.92 14.91
N ASN A 17 -18.81 41.65 13.93
CA ASN A 17 -18.85 40.42 13.13
C ASN A 17 -18.06 40.54 11.82
N SER A 18 -17.14 41.49 11.73
CA SER A 18 -16.30 41.66 10.56
C SER A 18 -15.00 40.86 10.69
N LYS A 19 -14.53 40.31 9.57
CA LYS A 19 -13.24 39.57 9.49
C LYS A 19 -12.01 40.47 9.59
N ILE A 20 -12.22 41.76 9.83
CA ILE A 20 -11.21 42.81 9.98
C ILE A 20 -10.31 42.60 11.21
N PHE A 21 -10.76 41.82 12.20
CA PHE A 21 -9.94 41.46 13.36
C PHE A 21 -8.62 40.78 12.97
N PHE A 22 -8.58 40.01 11.87
CA PHE A 22 -7.38 39.30 11.46
C PHE A 22 -6.29 40.24 10.89
N PRO A 23 -6.57 41.12 9.91
CA PRO A 23 -5.64 42.17 9.52
C PRO A 23 -5.17 43.05 10.70
N LEU A 24 -6.07 43.39 11.63
CA LEU A 24 -5.74 44.14 12.83
C LEU A 24 -4.74 43.38 13.72
N ALA A 25 -5.00 42.10 13.99
CA ALA A 25 -4.10 41.26 14.79
C ALA A 25 -2.72 41.10 14.16
N ARG A 26 -2.62 40.98 12.83
CA ARG A 26 -1.34 40.95 12.11
C ARG A 26 -0.55 42.24 12.33
N LEU A 27 -1.19 43.40 12.18
CA LEU A 27 -0.55 44.69 12.42
C LEU A 27 -0.13 44.86 13.89
N LEU A 28 -0.96 44.44 14.84
CA LEU A 28 -0.62 44.47 16.27
C LEU A 28 0.60 43.57 16.57
N SER A 29 0.67 42.39 15.95
CA SER A 29 1.82 41.48 16.06
C SER A 29 3.10 42.09 15.47
N GLU A 30 3.03 42.82 14.35
CA GLU A 30 4.18 43.50 13.75
C GLU A 30 4.73 44.61 14.67
N VAL A 31 3.84 45.31 15.38
CA VAL A 31 4.19 46.35 16.35
C VAL A 31 4.59 45.76 17.73
N GLN A 32 4.73 44.44 17.83
CA GLN A 32 5.03 43.71 19.07
C GLN A 32 4.00 43.89 20.20
N ARG A 33 2.77 44.33 19.89
CA ARG A 33 1.64 44.39 20.84
C ARG A 33 0.95 43.02 20.89
N ILE A 34 1.68 42.02 21.38
CA ILE A 34 1.28 40.62 21.22
C ILE A 34 0.04 40.26 22.04
N ASP A 35 -0.04 40.68 23.30
CA ASP A 35 -1.20 40.37 24.15
C ASP A 35 -2.50 40.96 23.56
N GLU A 36 -2.48 42.20 23.07
CA GLU A 36 -3.63 42.79 22.38
C GLU A 36 -4.00 42.03 21.09
N ALA A 37 -3.00 41.57 20.33
CA ALA A 37 -3.25 40.78 19.14
C ALA A 37 -3.95 39.45 19.50
N LEU A 38 -3.53 38.81 20.60
CA LEU A 38 -4.15 37.58 21.10
C LEU A 38 -5.60 37.81 21.54
N ASP A 39 -5.88 38.88 22.28
CA ASP A 39 -7.23 39.21 22.74
C ASP A 39 -8.18 39.47 21.56
N ILE A 40 -7.72 40.22 20.55
CA ILE A 40 -8.49 40.50 19.33
C ILE A 40 -8.73 39.22 18.53
N LEU A 41 -7.74 38.33 18.43
CA LEU A 41 -7.89 37.04 17.74
C LEU A 41 -8.85 36.12 18.47
N GLU A 42 -8.79 36.06 19.80
CA GLU A 42 -9.70 35.24 20.61
C GLU A 42 -11.15 35.68 20.39
N GLN A 43 -11.44 36.98 20.57
CA GLN A 43 -12.79 37.54 20.36
C GLN A 43 -13.27 37.38 18.92
N GLY A 44 -12.39 37.60 17.94
CA GLY A 44 -12.72 37.43 16.53
C GLY A 44 -13.03 35.98 16.16
N LEU A 45 -12.29 35.02 16.72
CA LEU A 45 -12.49 33.58 16.49
C LEU A 45 -13.69 33.00 17.25
N GLU A 46 -14.15 33.65 18.33
CA GLU A 46 -15.44 33.32 18.95
C GLU A 46 -16.61 33.63 18.02
N ARG A 47 -16.52 34.75 17.27
CA ARG A 47 -17.56 35.17 16.31
C ARG A 47 -17.42 34.46 14.96
N HIS A 48 -16.20 34.16 14.55
CA HIS A 48 -15.87 33.48 13.28
C HIS A 48 -15.08 32.18 13.49
N PRO A 49 -15.72 31.14 14.05
CA PRO A 49 -15.05 29.88 14.32
C PRO A 49 -14.60 29.14 13.04
N GLU A 50 -15.11 29.49 11.88
CA GLU A 50 -14.74 28.94 10.58
C GLU A 50 -13.47 29.56 9.98
N PHE A 51 -12.96 30.68 10.54
CA PHE A 51 -11.83 31.39 9.96
C PHE A 51 -10.50 30.68 10.25
N LEU A 52 -10.15 29.71 9.41
CA LEU A 52 -9.00 28.82 9.59
C LEU A 52 -7.66 29.56 9.60
N GLU A 53 -7.45 30.50 8.67
CA GLU A 53 -6.19 31.26 8.59
C GLU A 53 -5.92 32.06 9.87
N ALA A 54 -6.95 32.74 10.39
CA ALA A 54 -6.85 33.46 11.66
C ALA A 54 -6.57 32.51 12.84
N ARG A 55 -7.16 31.30 12.85
CA ARG A 55 -6.89 30.30 13.89
C ARG A 55 -5.46 29.76 13.82
N LEU A 56 -4.93 29.51 12.63
CA LEU A 56 -3.53 29.06 12.46
C LEU A 56 -2.57 30.14 12.96
N PHE A 57 -2.82 31.39 12.60
CA PHE A 57 -2.03 32.52 13.09
C PHE A 57 -2.12 32.69 14.61
N PHE A 58 -3.31 32.51 15.19
CA PHE A 58 -3.48 32.54 16.66
C PHE A 58 -2.66 31.45 17.36
N ILE A 59 -2.65 30.23 16.83
CA ILE A 59 -1.84 29.13 17.37
C ILE A 59 -0.35 29.44 17.26
N GLU A 60 0.11 29.99 16.13
CA GLU A 60 1.51 30.40 15.94
C GLU A 60 1.93 31.43 17.00
N LEU A 61 1.08 32.41 17.26
CA LEU A 61 1.33 33.47 18.23
C LEU A 61 1.35 32.94 19.67
N LEU A 62 0.39 32.05 20.01
CA LEU A 62 0.34 31.37 21.31
C LEU A 62 1.56 30.48 21.56
N TYR A 63 2.06 29.81 20.51
CA TYR A 63 3.28 28.99 20.61
C TYR A 63 4.52 29.85 20.88
N LYS A 64 4.67 30.96 20.13
CA LYS A 64 5.79 31.91 20.29
C LYS A 64 5.79 32.59 21.67
N THR A 65 4.63 32.80 22.27
CA THR A 65 4.47 33.43 23.60
C THR A 65 4.43 32.41 24.76
N GLU A 66 4.67 31.13 24.47
CA GLU A 66 4.66 30.03 25.44
C GLU A 66 3.34 29.85 26.22
N ARG A 67 2.21 30.31 25.67
CA ARG A 67 0.85 30.12 26.24
C ARG A 67 0.34 28.70 25.96
N ARG A 68 1.04 27.69 26.51
CA ARG A 68 0.89 26.26 26.18
C ARG A 68 -0.52 25.71 26.35
N THR A 69 -1.23 26.11 27.40
CA THR A 69 -2.57 25.58 27.72
C THR A 69 -3.59 25.95 26.64
N VAL A 70 -3.67 27.24 26.32
CA VAL A 70 -4.57 27.77 25.28
C VAL A 70 -4.16 27.25 23.91
N CYS A 71 -2.85 27.21 23.63
CA CYS A 71 -2.31 26.67 22.38
C CYS A 71 -2.77 25.21 22.16
N THR A 72 -2.62 24.36 23.19
CA THR A 72 -3.03 22.96 23.13
C THR A 72 -4.53 22.81 22.88
N ALA A 73 -5.35 23.65 23.52
CA ALA A 73 -6.80 23.62 23.31
C ALA A 73 -7.19 24.00 21.87
N GLN A 74 -6.53 25.00 21.28
CA GLN A 74 -6.77 25.39 19.89
C GLN A 74 -6.27 24.33 18.89
N ILE A 75 -5.10 23.73 19.15
CA ILE A 75 -4.57 22.61 18.36
C ILE A 75 -5.52 21.41 18.41
N ALA A 76 -6.08 21.07 19.57
CA ALA A 76 -7.00 19.93 19.69
C ALA A 76 -8.25 20.09 18.80
N LYS A 77 -8.79 21.31 18.70
CA LYS A 77 -9.92 21.62 17.80
C LYS A 77 -9.54 21.38 16.33
N LEU A 78 -8.37 21.86 15.90
CA LEU A 78 -7.89 21.65 14.54
C LEU A 78 -7.52 20.20 14.26
N SER A 79 -6.86 19.53 15.20
CA SER A 79 -6.48 18.12 15.09
C SER A 79 -7.70 17.23 14.85
N LYS A 80 -8.79 17.46 15.61
CA LYS A 80 -10.06 16.77 15.38
C LYS A 80 -10.63 17.01 13.98
N MET A 81 -10.58 18.25 13.50
CA MET A 81 -11.05 18.61 12.16
C MET A 81 -10.19 17.95 11.07
N PHE A 82 -8.86 18.05 11.16
CA PHE A 82 -7.94 17.46 10.20
C PHE A 82 -7.99 15.93 10.20
N ALA A 83 -8.25 15.29 11.34
CA ALA A 83 -8.45 13.85 11.44
C ALA A 83 -9.73 13.40 10.71
N ALA A 84 -10.82 14.18 10.83
CA ALA A 84 -12.08 13.88 10.15
C ALA A 84 -11.98 13.97 8.62
N TYR A 85 -11.01 14.73 8.11
CA TYR A 85 -10.78 14.93 6.68
C TYR A 85 -9.44 14.32 6.23
N ALA A 86 -9.19 13.06 6.58
CA ALA A 86 -7.94 12.36 6.25
C ALA A 86 -7.58 12.36 4.75
N GLY A 87 -8.59 12.35 3.87
CA GLY A 87 -8.41 12.37 2.42
C GLY A 87 -7.72 13.63 1.87
N PHE A 88 -7.82 14.77 2.58
CA PHE A 88 -7.09 16.00 2.22
C PHE A 88 -5.58 15.75 2.16
N TRP A 89 -5.04 15.06 3.17
CA TRP A 89 -3.61 14.77 3.27
C TRP A 89 -3.13 13.84 2.16
N GLN A 90 -3.95 12.87 1.76
CA GLN A 90 -3.64 11.98 0.64
C GLN A 90 -3.63 12.75 -0.69
N ALA A 91 -4.62 13.62 -0.92
CA ALA A 91 -4.71 14.43 -2.13
C ALA A 91 -3.49 15.37 -2.24
N TRP A 92 -3.11 16.03 -1.14
CA TRP A 92 -1.96 16.91 -1.11
C TRP A 92 -0.65 16.15 -1.37
N GLY A 93 -0.45 14.99 -0.73
CA GLY A 93 0.71 14.13 -1.00
C GLY A 93 0.77 13.68 -2.47
N ALA A 94 -0.36 13.30 -3.07
CA ALA A 94 -0.42 12.94 -4.48
C ALA A 94 -0.05 14.11 -5.40
N SER A 95 -0.48 15.34 -5.10
CA SER A 95 -0.11 16.53 -5.87
C SER A 95 1.40 16.81 -5.84
N LEU A 96 2.07 16.59 -4.71
CA LEU A 96 3.52 16.76 -4.60
C LEU A 96 4.31 15.72 -5.41
N ASN A 97 3.81 14.48 -5.47
CA ASN A 97 4.42 13.43 -6.30
C ASN A 97 4.31 13.75 -7.79
N ILE A 98 3.24 14.41 -8.24
CA ILE A 98 3.09 14.84 -9.65
C ILE A 98 4.08 15.95 -9.98
N ALA A 99 4.27 16.91 -9.06
CA ALA A 99 5.21 18.01 -9.25
C ALA A 99 6.68 17.54 -9.21
N GLY A 100 6.97 16.42 -8.54
CA GLY A 100 8.33 15.89 -8.37
C GLY A 100 9.17 16.67 -7.36
N ASP A 101 8.58 17.65 -6.67
CA ASP A 101 9.31 18.62 -5.83
C ASP A 101 9.76 18.05 -4.47
N ALA A 102 9.07 17.03 -3.92
CA ALA A 102 9.39 16.50 -2.58
C ALA A 102 8.78 15.10 -2.29
N PRO A 103 9.45 13.98 -2.65
CA PRO A 103 8.93 12.63 -2.43
C PRO A 103 8.77 12.27 -0.94
N ASP A 104 9.70 12.71 -0.09
CA ASP A 104 9.65 12.44 1.36
C ASP A 104 8.47 13.16 2.03
N THR A 105 8.16 14.38 1.58
CA THR A 105 7.02 15.14 2.08
C THR A 105 5.71 14.51 1.62
N ALA A 106 5.63 14.09 0.36
CA ALA A 106 4.49 13.35 -0.16
C ALA A 106 4.26 12.05 0.62
N PHE A 107 5.34 11.32 0.96
CA PHE A 107 5.27 10.15 1.82
C PHE A 107 4.77 10.48 3.22
N ALA A 108 5.30 11.53 3.86
CA ALA A 108 4.87 11.95 5.19
C ALA A 108 3.38 12.33 5.24
N LEU A 109 2.88 13.06 4.22
CA LEU A 109 1.46 13.43 4.12
C LEU A 109 0.57 12.19 3.90
N ARG A 110 1.04 11.22 3.09
CA ARG A 110 0.34 9.95 2.91
C ARG A 110 0.31 9.13 4.20
N PHE A 111 1.41 9.08 4.93
CA PHE A 111 1.49 8.42 6.24
C PHE A 111 0.53 9.09 7.23
N LEU A 112 0.49 10.42 7.27
CA LEU A 112 -0.43 11.16 8.15
C LEU A 112 -1.90 10.87 7.82
N SER A 113 -2.24 10.79 6.53
CA SER A 113 -3.57 10.35 6.07
C SER A 113 -3.93 8.95 6.59
N ALA A 114 -2.99 8.00 6.45
CA ALA A 114 -3.16 6.64 6.91
C ALA A 114 -3.30 6.56 8.43
N TRP A 115 -2.54 7.36 9.18
CA TRP A 115 -2.61 7.45 10.63
C TRP A 115 -3.97 7.96 11.13
N PHE A 116 -4.52 8.99 10.47
CA PHE A 116 -5.86 9.50 10.81
C PHE A 116 -6.98 8.53 10.46
N THR A 117 -6.81 7.74 9.38
CA THR A 117 -7.81 6.75 8.96
C THR A 117 -7.73 5.48 9.80
N ASN A 118 -6.52 5.10 10.24
CA ASN A 118 -6.24 3.85 10.93
C ASN A 118 -5.27 4.12 12.09
N SER A 119 -5.82 4.23 13.29
CA SER A 119 -5.07 4.62 14.50
C SER A 119 -4.03 3.60 14.97
N THR A 120 -3.93 2.45 14.31
CA THR A 120 -3.01 1.36 14.66
C THR A 120 -1.70 1.38 13.87
N ILE A 121 -1.57 2.26 12.87
CA ILE A 121 -0.37 2.29 12.03
C ILE A 121 0.74 3.04 12.78
N SER A 122 1.75 2.30 13.25
CA SER A 122 3.00 2.87 13.76
C SER A 122 3.97 3.13 12.61
N ILE A 123 4.80 4.17 12.74
CA ILE A 123 5.91 4.41 11.82
C ILE A 123 6.88 3.22 11.81
N HIS A 124 7.04 2.56 12.97
CA HIS A 124 7.85 1.37 13.13
C HIS A 124 7.38 0.25 12.19
N ASP A 125 6.09 -0.07 12.21
CA ASP A 125 5.52 -1.13 11.37
C ASP A 125 5.63 -0.83 9.87
N VAL A 126 5.52 0.45 9.50
CA VAL A 126 5.68 0.89 8.11
C VAL A 126 7.12 0.71 7.64
N LEU A 127 8.09 1.09 8.48
CA LEU A 127 9.51 0.94 8.18
C LEU A 127 9.94 -0.52 8.15
N ASP A 128 9.50 -1.33 9.12
CA ASP A 128 9.82 -2.77 9.18
C ASP A 128 9.30 -3.51 7.96
N ARG A 129 8.04 -3.27 7.56
CA ARG A 129 7.48 -3.85 6.33
C ARG A 129 8.20 -3.37 5.08
N GLY A 130 8.61 -2.11 5.04
CA GLY A 130 9.39 -1.55 3.94
C GLY A 130 10.77 -2.21 3.83
N LEU A 131 11.47 -2.38 4.96
CA LEU A 131 12.78 -3.02 5.01
C LEU A 131 12.70 -4.50 4.63
N ALA A 132 11.72 -5.24 5.16
CA ALA A 132 11.49 -6.64 4.79
C ALA A 132 11.27 -6.77 3.28
N SER A 133 10.41 -5.94 2.69
CA SER A 133 10.14 -5.93 1.24
C SER A 133 11.39 -5.64 0.40
N LEU A 134 12.24 -4.70 0.81
CA LEU A 134 13.47 -4.37 0.09
C LEU A 134 14.52 -5.50 0.17
N LEU A 135 14.58 -6.19 1.30
CA LEU A 135 15.47 -7.34 1.48
C LEU A 135 15.01 -8.54 0.65
N ASP A 136 13.71 -8.81 0.61
CA ASP A 136 13.10 -9.87 -0.20
C ASP A 136 13.31 -9.61 -1.70
N GLU A 137 13.10 -8.38 -2.18
CA GLU A 137 13.39 -7.99 -3.56
C GLU A 137 14.86 -8.22 -3.94
N LYS A 138 15.78 -7.90 -3.03
CA LYS A 138 17.22 -8.09 -3.26
C LYS A 138 17.59 -9.59 -3.32
N GLN A 139 16.95 -10.43 -2.49
CA GLN A 139 17.15 -11.88 -2.54
C GLN A 139 16.59 -12.48 -3.85
N ALA A 140 15.40 -12.04 -4.28
CA ALA A 140 14.80 -12.48 -5.54
C ALA A 140 15.67 -12.08 -6.76
N GLN A 141 16.24 -10.87 -6.77
CA GLN A 141 17.15 -10.42 -7.82
C GLN A 141 18.47 -11.23 -7.85
N ASN A 142 18.99 -11.62 -6.69
CA ASN A 142 20.23 -12.39 -6.60
C ASN A 142 20.04 -13.85 -7.09
N SER A 143 18.90 -14.46 -6.79
CA SER A 143 18.55 -15.80 -7.29
C SER A 143 18.34 -15.82 -8.81
N GLN A 144 17.83 -14.73 -9.41
CA GLN A 144 17.68 -14.62 -10.87
C GLN A 144 19.02 -14.44 -11.61
N GLN A 145 20.03 -13.82 -10.98
CA GLN A 145 21.37 -13.68 -11.59
C GLN A 145 22.21 -14.96 -11.51
N SER A 146 21.97 -15.84 -10.52
CA SER A 146 22.72 -17.09 -10.38
C SER A 146 22.30 -18.18 -11.39
N VAL A 147 21.06 -18.14 -11.90
CA VAL A 147 20.56 -19.12 -12.88
C VAL A 147 21.17 -18.93 -14.28
N VAL A 148 21.60 -17.71 -14.64
CA VAL A 148 22.13 -17.41 -15.98
C VAL A 148 23.63 -17.80 -16.13
N LYS A 149 24.34 -18.12 -15.05
CA LYS A 149 25.80 -18.38 -15.09
C LYS A 149 26.22 -19.86 -15.20
N HIS A 150 25.28 -20.82 -15.18
CA HIS A 150 25.59 -22.26 -15.20
C HIS A 150 24.94 -23.00 -16.38
N SER A 151 25.14 -22.51 -17.62
CA SER A 151 24.71 -23.22 -18.82
C SER A 151 25.80 -23.34 -19.88
N ASP A 152 27.01 -23.75 -19.49
CA ASP A 152 28.02 -24.22 -20.45
C ASP A 152 28.94 -25.29 -19.81
N MET A 153 28.56 -26.57 -19.91
CA MET A 153 29.48 -27.68 -20.20
C MET A 153 28.71 -28.98 -20.54
N PRO A 154 29.24 -29.83 -21.46
CA PRO A 154 28.53 -30.99 -22.04
C PRO A 154 28.71 -32.30 -21.22
N PRO A 155 27.95 -33.38 -21.51
CA PRO A 155 27.83 -34.54 -20.64
C PRO A 155 28.89 -35.62 -20.94
N PHE A 156 29.44 -36.26 -19.91
CA PHE A 156 30.10 -37.55 -20.08
C PHE A 156 29.95 -38.47 -18.86
N ALA A 157 29.26 -39.59 -19.11
CA ALA A 157 29.33 -40.95 -18.57
C ALA A 157 29.59 -41.22 -17.07
N GLU A 158 28.68 -41.98 -16.45
CA GLU A 158 28.91 -42.81 -15.27
C GLU A 158 29.77 -44.06 -15.60
N PRO A 159 30.39 -44.74 -14.61
CA PRO A 159 29.66 -45.80 -13.89
C PRO A 159 30.00 -46.00 -12.38
N MET A 160 28.95 -46.32 -11.62
CA MET A 160 28.79 -47.20 -10.44
C MET A 160 30.00 -47.70 -9.61
N SER A 161 29.96 -47.48 -8.29
CA SER A 161 30.18 -48.52 -7.24
C SER A 161 29.80 -48.01 -5.83
N ASN A 162 29.19 -48.88 -5.02
CA ASN A 162 28.70 -48.69 -3.64
C ASN A 162 29.43 -49.71 -2.73
N PRO A 163 29.27 -49.77 -1.38
CA PRO A 163 28.90 -48.78 -0.35
C PRO A 163 29.93 -48.74 0.83
N THR A 164 29.82 -47.81 1.80
CA THR A 164 29.99 -48.04 3.27
C THR A 164 29.80 -46.73 4.06
N GLU A 165 28.73 -46.73 4.86
CA GLU A 165 28.45 -46.06 6.15
C GLU A 165 29.26 -44.84 6.60
N SER A 166 28.57 -43.70 6.72
CA SER A 166 28.53 -42.91 7.95
C SER A 166 27.34 -41.95 7.87
N GLU A 167 26.37 -42.12 8.78
CA GLU A 167 25.27 -41.15 8.94
C GLU A 167 25.81 -39.83 9.50
N PRO A 168 25.39 -38.71 8.90
CA PRO A 168 24.88 -37.60 9.67
C PRO A 168 23.42 -37.38 9.32
N VAL A 169 22.64 -37.05 10.34
CA VAL A 169 21.22 -36.69 10.29
C VAL A 169 20.97 -35.75 9.09
N GLU A 170 20.33 -36.28 8.05
CA GLU A 170 19.75 -35.48 6.99
C GLU A 170 18.60 -34.69 7.61
N GLU A 171 18.86 -33.44 7.99
CA GLU A 171 17.83 -32.42 7.88
C GLU A 171 17.39 -32.44 6.41
N GLN A 172 16.28 -33.14 6.15
CA GLN A 172 15.63 -33.19 4.85
C GLN A 172 15.21 -31.76 4.51
N PHE A 173 16.12 -31.00 3.91
CA PHE A 173 15.78 -29.81 3.13
C PHE A 173 14.99 -30.31 1.93
N SER A 174 13.71 -30.56 2.17
CA SER A 174 12.75 -30.94 1.16
C SER A 174 12.67 -29.79 0.16
N LEU A 175 13.31 -29.96 -1.00
CA LEU A 175 13.27 -29.06 -2.16
C LEU A 175 11.87 -28.99 -2.81
N ARG A 176 10.82 -29.39 -2.09
CA ARG A 176 9.45 -29.42 -2.57
C ARG A 176 8.88 -28.00 -2.45
N THR A 177 8.55 -27.42 -3.58
CA THR A 177 8.01 -26.06 -3.67
C THR A 177 6.55 -26.10 -4.09
N ARG A 178 5.77 -25.09 -3.69
CA ARG A 178 4.36 -24.93 -4.06
C ARG A 178 4.14 -25.02 -5.58
N SER A 179 5.05 -24.44 -6.36
CA SER A 179 5.01 -24.49 -7.83
C SER A 179 5.09 -25.92 -8.38
N MET A 180 5.92 -26.78 -7.78
CA MET A 180 5.99 -28.20 -8.16
C MET A 180 4.66 -28.92 -7.91
N ALA A 181 4.01 -28.65 -6.78
CA ALA A 181 2.71 -29.24 -6.46
C ALA A 181 1.59 -28.78 -7.40
N ASP A 182 1.61 -27.49 -7.78
CA ASP A 182 0.65 -26.94 -8.75
C ASP A 182 0.82 -27.58 -10.15
N VAL A 183 2.05 -27.78 -10.61
CA VAL A 183 2.32 -28.47 -11.89
C VAL A 183 1.82 -29.92 -11.88
N LEU A 184 2.01 -30.66 -10.78
CA LEU A 184 1.49 -32.02 -10.66
C LEU A 184 -0.05 -32.07 -10.67
N ALA A 185 -0.69 -31.13 -9.97
CA ALA A 185 -2.15 -31.01 -9.98
C ALA A 185 -2.70 -30.70 -11.38
N GLU A 186 -2.03 -29.82 -12.14
CA GLU A 186 -2.39 -29.50 -13.53
C GLU A 186 -2.17 -30.67 -14.49
N GLN A 187 -1.17 -31.52 -14.23
CA GLN A 187 -0.90 -32.74 -14.99
C GLN A 187 -1.86 -33.89 -14.65
N GLY A 188 -2.76 -33.69 -13.67
CA GLY A 188 -3.74 -34.69 -13.24
C GLY A 188 -3.22 -35.64 -12.16
N ASP A 189 -1.96 -35.50 -11.73
CA ASP A 189 -1.43 -36.21 -10.56
C ASP A 189 -1.81 -35.47 -9.27
N ILE A 190 -3.11 -35.50 -8.97
CA ILE A 190 -3.69 -34.83 -7.80
C ILE A 190 -3.16 -35.43 -6.50
N GLN A 191 -2.84 -36.72 -6.48
CA GLN A 191 -2.36 -37.41 -5.29
C GLN A 191 -0.91 -37.01 -4.97
N GLY A 192 -0.01 -36.99 -5.96
CA GLY A 192 1.35 -36.49 -5.78
C GLY A 192 1.40 -35.00 -5.40
N ALA A 193 0.47 -34.19 -5.92
CA ALA A 193 0.33 -32.79 -5.51
C ALA A 193 -0.07 -32.65 -4.04
N LEU A 194 -1.05 -33.45 -3.58
CA LEU A 194 -1.52 -33.43 -2.19
C LEU A 194 -0.42 -33.84 -1.21
N ASP A 195 0.40 -34.83 -1.54
CA ASP A 195 1.51 -35.26 -0.67
C ASP A 195 2.51 -34.12 -0.43
N ILE A 196 2.85 -33.38 -1.49
CA ILE A 196 3.72 -32.20 -1.38
C ILE A 196 3.05 -31.09 -0.55
N TYR A 197 1.75 -30.85 -0.71
CA TYR A 197 1.06 -29.82 0.07
C TYR A 197 0.98 -30.17 1.56
N HIS A 198 0.79 -31.43 1.93
CA HIS A 198 0.82 -31.86 3.34
C HIS A 198 2.21 -31.71 3.95
N GLU A 199 3.26 -32.02 3.19
CA GLU A 199 4.65 -31.83 3.61
C GLU A 199 4.98 -30.35 3.81
N LEU A 200 4.55 -29.48 2.87
CA LEU A 200 4.66 -28.03 2.98
C LEU A 200 3.88 -27.47 4.19
N LEU A 201 2.69 -28.02 4.46
CA LEU A 201 1.89 -27.63 5.62
C LEU A 201 2.56 -28.02 6.94
N ALA A 202 3.18 -29.20 7.00
CA ALA A 202 3.89 -29.67 8.19
C ALA A 202 5.14 -28.82 8.51
N GLY A 203 5.77 -28.23 7.49
CA GLY A 203 6.90 -27.30 7.64
C GLY A 203 6.52 -25.82 7.78
N ALA A 204 5.24 -25.47 7.66
CA ALA A 204 4.80 -24.07 7.66
C ALA A 204 4.91 -23.43 9.06
N SER A 205 5.78 -22.41 9.18
CA SER A 205 5.99 -21.65 10.42
C SER A 205 5.09 -20.41 10.54
N ASN A 206 4.42 -20.03 9.44
CA ASN A 206 3.61 -18.81 9.33
C ASN A 206 2.10 -19.14 9.25
N PHE A 207 1.28 -18.44 10.03
CA PHE A 207 -0.16 -18.72 10.14
C PHE A 207 -0.91 -18.49 8.82
N GLY A 208 -0.58 -17.41 8.08
CA GLY A 208 -1.23 -17.10 6.80
C GLY A 208 -0.91 -18.11 5.69
N GLU A 209 0.35 -18.58 5.62
CA GLU A 209 0.75 -19.61 4.65
C GLU A 209 0.09 -20.97 4.96
N SER A 210 -0.10 -21.28 6.24
CA SER A 210 -0.80 -22.49 6.67
C SER A 210 -2.27 -22.50 6.22
N GLU A 211 -2.99 -21.38 6.34
CA GLU A 211 -4.38 -21.26 5.87
C GLU A 211 -4.50 -21.41 4.35
N ASP A 212 -3.60 -20.77 3.58
CA ASP A 212 -3.57 -20.89 2.13
C ASP A 212 -3.31 -22.34 1.66
N LEU A 213 -2.37 -23.02 2.31
CA LEU A 213 -2.04 -24.42 2.02
C LEU A 213 -3.23 -25.33 2.38
N GLN A 214 -3.89 -25.10 3.52
CA GLN A 214 -5.09 -25.85 3.93
C GLN A 214 -6.24 -25.66 2.95
N HIS A 215 -6.47 -24.44 2.46
CA HIS A 215 -7.50 -24.17 1.45
C HIS A 215 -7.21 -24.92 0.14
N ARG A 216 -5.94 -24.95 -0.28
CA ARG A 216 -5.53 -25.67 -1.50
C ARG A 216 -5.67 -27.19 -1.36
N ILE A 217 -5.27 -27.75 -0.21
CA ILE A 217 -5.47 -29.17 0.13
C ILE A 217 -6.96 -29.52 0.11
N THR A 218 -7.81 -28.68 0.70
CA THR A 218 -9.27 -28.89 0.71
C THR A 218 -9.83 -28.89 -0.70
N THR A 219 -9.39 -27.95 -1.55
CA THR A 219 -9.84 -27.87 -2.95
C THR A 219 -9.44 -29.10 -3.75
N LEU A 220 -8.18 -29.55 -3.63
CA LEU A 220 -7.66 -30.68 -4.39
C LEU A 220 -8.20 -32.03 -3.89
N SER A 221 -8.43 -32.18 -2.58
CA SER A 221 -9.07 -33.38 -2.02
C SER A 221 -10.53 -33.52 -2.47
N VAL A 222 -11.26 -32.41 -2.62
CA VAL A 222 -12.61 -32.41 -3.21
C VAL A 222 -12.56 -32.78 -4.70
N LEU A 223 -11.57 -32.29 -5.45
CA LEU A 223 -11.39 -32.68 -6.86
C LEU A 223 -11.05 -34.16 -7.01
N LEU A 224 -10.21 -34.71 -6.13
CA LEU A 224 -9.89 -36.14 -6.09
C LEU A 224 -11.13 -36.98 -5.74
N ALA A 225 -11.93 -36.53 -4.77
CA ALA A 225 -13.16 -37.21 -4.35
C ALA A 225 -14.27 -37.16 -5.41
N ASN A 226 -14.30 -36.12 -6.25
CA ASN A 226 -15.27 -35.94 -7.32
C ASN A 226 -14.79 -36.47 -8.69
N ALA A 227 -13.57 -37.01 -8.78
CA ALA A 227 -13.07 -37.62 -10.01
C ALA A 227 -13.78 -38.97 -10.25
N PRO A 228 -14.52 -39.15 -11.36
CA PRO A 228 -15.09 -40.44 -11.68
C PRO A 228 -13.96 -41.42 -11.98
N ALA A 229 -14.00 -42.58 -11.31
CA ALA A 229 -13.20 -43.73 -11.69
C ALA A 229 -13.61 -44.17 -13.10
N ALA A 230 -12.87 -43.70 -14.11
CA ALA A 230 -13.03 -44.10 -15.50
C ALA A 230 -11.67 -44.19 -16.19
N ASP A 231 -11.25 -45.44 -16.34
CA ASP A 231 -10.48 -46.02 -17.44
C ASP A 231 -9.02 -45.61 -17.67
N LEU A 232 -8.16 -46.49 -17.14
CA LEU A 232 -7.06 -47.10 -17.89
C LEU A 232 -7.54 -47.49 -19.31
N SER A 233 -6.75 -47.10 -20.32
CA SER A 233 -6.56 -47.72 -21.67
C SER A 233 -6.82 -46.75 -22.83
N GLU A 234 -5.86 -46.75 -23.77
CA GLU A 234 -5.89 -46.12 -25.11
C GLU A 234 -5.68 -44.60 -25.16
N SER A 235 -4.86 -44.04 -26.04
CA SER A 235 -3.86 -44.56 -26.96
C SER A 235 -3.11 -43.32 -27.47
N LEU A 236 -1.81 -43.50 -27.65
CA LEU A 236 -0.93 -42.72 -28.52
C LEU A 236 -1.67 -42.10 -29.72
N THR A 237 -1.62 -40.79 -29.92
CA THR A 237 -1.26 -40.16 -31.22
C THR A 237 -1.27 -38.62 -31.16
N ALA A 238 -0.32 -38.06 -31.91
CA ALA A 238 -0.26 -36.71 -32.47
C ALA A 238 0.24 -35.54 -31.60
N GLN A 239 1.40 -35.06 -32.05
CA GLN A 239 2.13 -33.84 -31.72
C GLN A 239 1.40 -32.54 -32.21
N PRO A 240 1.95 -31.34 -31.91
CA PRO A 240 1.22 -30.13 -31.53
C PRO A 240 0.98 -29.15 -32.68
N GLU A 241 -0.02 -28.28 -32.58
CA GLU A 241 -0.10 -27.07 -33.41
C GLU A 241 -0.53 -25.85 -32.58
N SER A 242 0.39 -24.90 -32.52
CA SER A 242 0.29 -23.60 -31.89
C SER A 242 -0.55 -22.64 -32.74
N SER A 243 -1.83 -22.45 -32.42
CA SER A 243 -2.58 -21.31 -32.99
C SER A 243 -2.17 -20.02 -32.25
N SER A 244 -1.25 -19.29 -32.88
CA SER A 244 -0.71 -18.01 -32.45
C SER A 244 -1.82 -17.07 -31.97
N GLY A 245 -1.65 -16.46 -30.79
CA GLY A 245 -2.63 -15.55 -30.18
C GLY A 245 -3.06 -14.36 -31.05
N LYS A 246 -2.33 -14.09 -32.14
CA LYS A 246 -2.72 -13.12 -33.17
C LYS A 246 -3.98 -13.52 -33.92
N ASP A 247 -4.18 -14.80 -34.23
CA ASP A 247 -5.36 -15.24 -35.00
C ASP A 247 -6.64 -15.13 -34.15
N LYS A 248 -6.52 -15.36 -32.84
CA LYS A 248 -7.61 -15.14 -31.87
C LYS A 248 -7.93 -13.65 -31.72
N LEU A 249 -6.91 -12.78 -31.70
CA LEU A 249 -7.12 -11.32 -31.62
C LEU A 249 -7.75 -10.76 -32.90
N ILE A 250 -7.36 -11.26 -34.08
CA ILE A 250 -7.94 -10.85 -35.36
C ILE A 250 -9.43 -11.25 -35.41
N SER A 251 -9.75 -12.49 -35.04
CA SER A 251 -11.15 -12.96 -34.95
C SER A 251 -11.99 -12.13 -33.96
N MET A 252 -11.39 -11.72 -32.84
CA MET A 252 -12.11 -10.93 -31.83
C MET A 252 -12.33 -9.48 -32.28
N LEU A 253 -11.39 -8.90 -33.04
CA LEU A 253 -11.51 -7.56 -33.60
C LEU A 253 -12.53 -7.50 -34.75
N GLU A 254 -12.57 -8.51 -35.62
CA GLU A 254 -13.59 -8.63 -36.66
C GLU A 254 -15.00 -8.75 -36.07
N ALA A 255 -15.17 -9.60 -35.04
CA ALA A 255 -16.45 -9.74 -34.36
C ALA A 255 -16.90 -8.47 -33.61
N LEU A 256 -15.95 -7.63 -33.16
CA LEU A 256 -16.26 -6.35 -32.52
C LEU A 256 -16.67 -5.30 -33.55
N ALA A 257 -16.03 -5.28 -34.73
CA ALA A 257 -16.32 -4.36 -35.81
C ALA A 257 -17.73 -4.57 -36.40
N GLU A 258 -18.11 -5.82 -36.70
CA GLU A 258 -19.45 -6.15 -37.19
C GLU A 258 -20.55 -5.72 -36.21
N ARG A 259 -20.28 -5.87 -34.91
CA ARG A 259 -21.25 -5.52 -33.86
C ARG A 259 -21.43 -4.01 -33.68
N VAL A 260 -20.41 -3.20 -34.01
CA VAL A 260 -20.50 -1.74 -34.00
C VAL A 260 -21.25 -1.24 -35.23
N GLU A 261 -21.01 -1.82 -36.41
CA GLU A 261 -21.73 -1.44 -37.64
C GLU A 261 -23.22 -1.81 -37.57
N ALA A 262 -23.57 -2.98 -37.00
CA ALA A 262 -24.96 -3.37 -36.77
C ALA A 262 -25.69 -2.42 -35.80
N ARG A 263 -24.97 -1.76 -34.89
CA ARG A 263 -25.54 -0.76 -33.97
C ARG A 263 -25.67 0.63 -34.59
N ALA A 264 -24.87 0.94 -35.62
CA ALA A 264 -24.92 2.22 -36.32
C ALA A 264 -26.00 2.27 -37.41
N GLN A 265 -26.52 1.13 -37.85
CA GLN A 265 -27.60 1.01 -38.85
C GLN A 265 -29.00 0.81 -38.23
N SER A 266 -29.11 0.77 -36.89
CA SER A 266 -30.37 0.68 -36.13
C SER A 266 -30.84 2.03 -35.61
#